data_AF-A0A2P7TGN6-F1
#
_entry.id   AF-A0A2P7TGN6-F1
#
_cell.length_a   1.000
_cell.length_b   1.000
_cell.length_c   1.000
_cell.angle_alpha   90.00
_cell.angle_beta   90.00
_cell.angle_gamma   90.00
#
_symmetry.space_group_name_H-M   'P 1'
#
loop_
_entity.id
_entity.type
_entity.pdbx_description
1 polymer ?
#
loop_
_entity_poly.entity_id
_entity_poly.type
_entity_poly.pdbx_seq_one_letter_code
_entity_poly.pdbx_strand_id
1 'polypeptide(L)'
;MRLLGLDNRVLGMTYSEFGRQIRSNNAFGTDHGTAAPMFVFGAAVKQQVIGNNPFIPDEVDKQEGVAIQYEFADVYASMLRQWLGMSDSKKIPMIFERPVLSLPICSAVFDEQTLPLQTGKTWGKLTVSPQKFTQKIQLTFYCKEVTQVKLVMLNASGGVVQTIAEGRAEAGEHTYTVNTGKFNLGNYYFYLTTVHFTATVQGRKTG
;
A
#
# COMPACT_ATOMS: atom_id res chain seq x y z
N MET A 1 28.29 2.07 14.49
CA MET A 1 28.23 0.69 13.97
C MET A 1 29.49 0.29 13.19
N ARG A 2 29.90 1.05 12.16
CA ARG A 2 31.09 0.72 11.35
C ARG A 2 32.40 0.59 12.14
N LEU A 3 32.68 1.52 13.06
CA LEU A 3 33.87 1.46 13.93
C LEU A 3 33.89 0.26 14.89
N LEU A 4 32.72 -0.36 15.13
CA LEU A 4 32.59 -1.56 15.96
C LEU A 4 32.50 -2.85 15.13
N GLY A 5 32.54 -2.77 13.79
CA GLY A 5 32.35 -3.92 12.91
C GLY A 5 30.95 -4.55 12.96
N LEU A 6 29.94 -3.80 13.42
CA LEU A 6 28.56 -4.29 13.62
C LEU A 6 27.56 -3.80 12.56
N ASP A 7 28.01 -3.03 11.58
CA ASP A 7 27.16 -2.44 10.54
C ASP A 7 26.43 -3.46 9.66
N ASN A 8 26.98 -4.66 9.49
CA ASN A 8 26.32 -5.78 8.82
C ASN A 8 25.41 -6.62 9.73
N ARG A 9 25.35 -6.30 11.03
CA ARG A 9 24.57 -7.05 12.03
C ARG A 9 23.46 -6.23 12.67
N VAL A 10 23.38 -4.94 12.36
CA VAL A 10 22.40 -4.02 12.93
C VAL A 10 21.73 -3.22 11.82
N LEU A 11 20.41 -3.20 11.86
CA LEU A 11 19.54 -2.38 11.03
C LEU A 11 18.63 -1.57 11.95
N GLY A 12 18.45 -0.29 11.64
CA GLY A 12 17.55 0.61 12.34
C GLY A 12 16.32 0.92 11.49
N MET A 13 15.17 1.04 12.14
CA MET A 13 13.91 1.45 11.55
C MET A 13 13.18 2.39 12.50
N THR A 14 12.51 3.40 11.97
CA THR A 14 11.64 4.30 12.73
C THR A 14 10.17 3.96 12.49
N TYR A 15 9.34 4.12 13.51
CA TYR A 15 7.89 4.09 13.41
C TYR A 15 7.32 5.28 14.17
N SER A 16 6.23 5.85 13.66
CA SER A 16 5.46 6.88 14.33
C SER A 16 3.99 6.66 14.07
N GLU A 17 3.19 6.64 15.15
CA GLU A 17 1.74 6.72 15.06
C GLU A 17 1.27 8.17 14.85
N PHE A 18 2.14 9.15 15.09
CA PHE A 18 1.82 10.59 15.07
C PHE A 18 1.87 11.19 13.67
N GLY A 19 1.16 10.58 12.72
CA GLY A 19 0.86 11.21 11.43
C GLY A 19 0.10 12.53 11.62
N ARG A 20 -0.04 13.31 10.54
CA ARG A 20 -0.79 14.58 10.57
C ARG A 20 -1.92 14.58 9.56
N GLN A 21 -3.03 15.19 9.95
CA GLN A 21 -4.12 15.51 9.03
C GLN A 21 -3.69 16.60 8.06
N ILE A 22 -4.27 16.58 6.87
CA ILE A 22 -3.94 17.49 5.77
C ILE A 22 -4.40 18.91 6.09
N ARG A 23 -5.56 19.07 6.72
CA ARG A 23 -6.15 20.38 7.04
C ARG A 23 -5.71 20.87 8.40
N SER A 24 -5.59 22.20 8.51
CA SER A 24 -5.46 22.86 9.81
C SER A 24 -6.72 22.69 10.65
N ASN A 25 -6.56 22.50 11.95
CA ASN A 25 -7.62 22.57 12.94
C ASN A 25 -7.94 24.04 13.32
N ASN A 26 -8.92 24.24 14.20
CA ASN A 26 -9.38 25.57 14.63
C ASN A 26 -8.34 26.35 15.46
N ALA A 27 -7.27 25.70 15.92
CA ALA A 27 -6.18 26.31 16.65
C ALA A 27 -4.95 26.61 15.76
N PHE A 28 -5.12 26.57 14.43
CA PHE A 28 -4.05 26.78 13.44
C PHE A 28 -2.91 25.74 13.48
N GLY A 29 -3.13 24.58 14.11
CA GLY A 29 -2.25 23.41 14.06
C GLY A 29 -2.82 22.29 13.19
N THR A 30 -2.23 21.08 13.22
CA THR A 30 -2.78 19.89 12.56
C THR A 30 -3.09 18.80 13.58
N ASP A 31 -4.23 18.12 13.38
CA ASP A 31 -4.64 17.01 14.23
C ASP A 31 -3.91 15.70 13.86
N HIS A 32 -4.10 14.68 14.68
CA HIS A 32 -3.52 13.36 14.50
C HIS A 32 -4.02 12.69 13.22
N GLY A 33 -3.10 12.29 12.36
CA GLY A 33 -3.34 11.55 11.12
C GLY A 33 -2.77 10.13 11.20
N THR A 34 -3.10 9.32 10.19
CA THR A 34 -2.85 7.87 10.20
C THR A 34 -1.60 7.45 9.40
N ALA A 35 -1.05 8.32 8.57
CA ALA A 35 0.13 8.04 7.76
C ALA A 35 1.33 8.91 8.17
N ALA A 36 2.51 8.29 8.24
CA ALA A 36 3.79 8.95 8.51
C ALA A 36 4.92 8.28 7.70
N PRO A 37 5.98 9.03 7.32
CA PRO A 37 7.15 8.44 6.71
C PRO A 37 7.90 7.54 7.70
N MET A 38 8.47 6.44 7.19
CA MET A 38 9.37 5.57 7.93
C MET A 38 10.77 5.65 7.34
N PHE A 39 11.79 5.76 8.19
CA PHE A 39 13.19 5.67 7.80
C PHE A 39 13.73 4.29 8.17
N VAL A 40 14.42 3.66 7.23
CA VAL A 40 15.17 2.42 7.46
C VAL A 40 16.63 2.69 7.08
N PHE A 41 17.57 2.30 7.94
CA PHE A 41 18.99 2.59 7.73
C PHE A 41 19.87 1.43 8.24
N GLY A 42 20.96 1.17 7.52
CA GLY A 42 21.89 0.08 7.80
C GLY A 42 22.64 -0.34 6.53
N ALA A 43 23.72 -1.11 6.67
CA ALA A 43 24.54 -1.52 5.53
C ALA A 43 23.78 -2.41 4.53
N ALA A 44 22.80 -3.18 5.02
CA ALA A 44 21.95 -4.05 4.21
C ALA A 44 20.77 -3.33 3.53
N VAL A 45 20.54 -2.04 3.80
CA VAL A 45 19.38 -1.30 3.25
C VAL A 45 19.68 -0.80 1.85
N LYS A 46 18.73 -0.99 0.93
CA LYS A 46 18.80 -0.39 -0.41
C LYS A 46 18.59 1.12 -0.31
N GLN A 47 19.48 1.89 -0.94
CA GLN A 47 19.43 3.36 -0.94
C GLN A 47 18.34 3.85 -1.90
N GLN A 48 17.10 3.90 -1.44
CA GLN A 48 15.95 4.31 -2.25
C GLN A 48 14.81 4.89 -1.40
N VAL A 49 13.86 5.52 -2.08
CA VAL A 49 12.55 5.88 -1.54
C VAL A 49 11.55 4.84 -2.03
N ILE A 50 10.79 4.25 -1.11
CA ILE A 50 9.71 3.32 -1.43
C ILE A 50 8.39 4.07 -1.25
N GLY A 51 7.59 4.10 -2.32
CA GLY A 51 6.33 4.85 -2.39
C GLY A 51 6.39 6.05 -3.31
N ASN A 52 5.23 6.66 -3.51
CA ASN A 52 5.03 7.85 -4.33
C ASN A 52 4.81 9.08 -3.44
N ASN A 53 4.98 10.26 -4.00
CA ASN A 53 4.49 11.47 -3.34
C ASN A 53 2.96 11.39 -3.18
N PRO A 54 2.41 11.76 -2.02
CA PRO A 54 0.97 11.74 -1.83
C PRO A 54 0.30 12.75 -2.76
N PHE A 55 -0.79 12.33 -3.39
CA PHE A 55 -1.68 13.24 -4.09
C PHE A 55 -2.68 13.81 -3.09
N ILE A 56 -2.74 15.13 -2.97
CA ILE A 56 -3.72 15.83 -2.14
C ILE A 56 -4.79 16.40 -3.07
N PRO A 57 -6.06 15.98 -2.96
CA PRO A 57 -7.13 16.55 -3.77
C PRO A 57 -7.45 17.99 -3.33
N ASP A 58 -8.04 18.78 -4.23
CA ASP A 58 -8.47 20.16 -3.93
C ASP A 58 -9.50 20.23 -2.79
N GLU A 59 -10.33 19.19 -2.67
CA GLU A 59 -11.31 19.04 -1.60
C GLU A 59 -10.89 17.95 -0.62
N VAL A 60 -10.68 18.35 0.63
CA VAL A 60 -10.22 17.48 1.71
C VAL A 60 -11.20 17.55 2.88
N ASP A 61 -11.60 16.38 3.39
CA ASP A 61 -12.45 16.30 4.59
C ASP A 61 -11.75 16.90 5.80
N LYS A 62 -12.54 17.41 6.76
CA LYS A 62 -12.02 18.09 7.95
C LYS A 62 -11.03 17.23 8.75
N GLN A 63 -11.21 15.92 8.75
CA GLN A 63 -10.41 14.96 9.53
C GLN A 63 -9.58 14.02 8.66
N GLU A 64 -9.27 14.42 7.42
CA GLU A 64 -8.56 13.55 6.48
C GLU A 64 -7.03 13.57 6.68
N GLY A 65 -6.45 12.38 6.77
CA GLY A 65 -5.00 12.16 6.75
C GLY A 65 -4.45 11.96 5.34
N VAL A 66 -3.12 11.96 5.22
CA VAL A 66 -2.47 11.48 4.00
C VAL A 66 -2.80 9.99 3.80
N ALA A 67 -3.09 9.61 2.56
CA ALA A 67 -3.36 8.22 2.18
C ALA A 67 -2.19 7.29 2.55
N ILE A 68 -2.50 6.17 3.21
CA ILE A 68 -1.53 5.10 3.45
C ILE A 68 -1.25 4.38 2.13
N GLN A 69 0.04 4.22 1.79
CA GLN A 69 0.48 3.48 0.60
C GLN A 69 0.94 2.07 0.93
N TYR A 70 1.59 1.91 2.08
CA TYR A 70 2.05 0.64 2.62
C TYR A 70 1.66 0.57 4.08
N GLU A 71 1.11 -0.56 4.46
CA GLU A 71 0.70 -0.78 5.85
C GLU A 71 1.90 -1.22 6.68
N PHE A 72 1.83 -1.02 8.00
CA PHE A 72 2.93 -1.43 8.88
C PHE A 72 3.25 -2.93 8.72
N ALA A 73 2.22 -3.76 8.49
CA ALA A 73 2.36 -5.20 8.26
C ALA A 73 3.24 -5.50 7.04
N ASP A 74 3.19 -4.69 5.97
CA ASP A 74 3.99 -4.88 4.77
C ASP A 74 5.48 -4.62 5.07
N VAL A 75 5.77 -3.57 5.84
CA VAL A 75 7.13 -3.20 6.23
C VAL A 75 7.73 -4.26 7.16
N TYR A 76 6.99 -4.70 8.17
CA TYR A 76 7.46 -5.71 9.12
C TYR A 76 7.58 -7.09 8.48
N ALA A 77 6.65 -7.48 7.61
CA ALA A 77 6.77 -8.69 6.80
C ALA A 77 8.05 -8.69 5.95
N SER A 78 8.36 -7.53 5.35
CA SER A 78 9.58 -7.36 4.55
C SER A 78 10.84 -7.51 5.40
N MET A 79 10.85 -6.97 6.62
CA MET A 79 11.96 -7.16 7.58
C MET A 79 12.11 -8.61 8.04
N LEU A 80 11.00 -9.30 8.33
CA LEU A 80 11.01 -10.71 8.70
C LEU A 80 11.64 -11.57 7.60
N ARG A 81 11.31 -11.31 6.33
CA ARG A 81 11.89 -12.04 5.19
C ARG A 81 13.34 -11.67 4.93
N GLN A 82 13.62 -10.38 4.78
CA GLN A 82 14.87 -9.91 4.17
C GLN A 82 15.99 -9.70 5.18
N TRP A 83 15.65 -9.37 6.43
CA TRP A 83 16.64 -9.14 7.48
C TRP A 83 16.72 -10.32 8.45
N LEU A 84 15.57 -10.87 8.86
CA LEU A 84 15.51 -11.98 9.83
C LEU A 84 15.50 -13.37 9.18
N GLY A 85 15.50 -13.45 7.84
CA GLY A 85 15.68 -14.70 7.10
C GLY A 85 14.50 -15.68 7.19
N MET A 86 13.28 -15.20 7.48
CA MET A 86 12.09 -16.05 7.49
C MET A 86 11.66 -16.41 6.06
N SER A 87 11.99 -17.62 5.61
CA SER A 87 11.69 -18.14 4.26
C SER A 87 10.28 -18.69 4.07
N ASP A 88 9.58 -19.02 5.16
CA ASP A 88 8.24 -19.63 5.08
C ASP A 88 7.19 -18.63 4.58
N SER A 89 6.92 -18.70 3.27
CA SER A 89 6.06 -17.77 2.58
C SER A 89 4.60 -17.81 3.03
N LYS A 90 4.17 -18.90 3.68
CA LYS A 90 2.80 -19.11 4.19
C LYS A 90 2.63 -18.58 5.62
N LYS A 91 3.67 -18.63 6.45
CA LYS A 91 3.58 -18.17 7.85
C LYS A 91 3.44 -16.66 8.00
N ILE A 92 4.13 -15.88 7.18
CA ILE A 92 4.14 -14.42 7.35
C ILE A 92 2.74 -13.81 7.17
N PRO A 93 1.96 -14.14 6.12
CA PRO A 93 0.58 -13.70 6.03
C PRO A 93 -0.31 -14.15 7.21
N MET A 94 -0.03 -15.31 7.81
CA MET A 94 -0.76 -15.79 8.99
C MET A 94 -0.46 -14.95 10.24
N ILE A 95 0.79 -14.51 10.43
CA ILE A 95 1.19 -13.65 11.56
C ILE A 95 0.41 -12.33 11.57
N PHE A 96 0.19 -11.76 10.39
CA PHE A 96 -0.52 -10.48 10.25
C PHE A 96 -2.02 -10.67 9.99
N GLU A 97 -2.50 -11.91 9.89
CA GLU A 97 -3.89 -12.26 9.55
C GLU A 97 -4.39 -11.59 8.25
N ARG A 98 -3.48 -11.30 7.33
CA ARG A 98 -3.77 -10.63 6.05
C ARG A 98 -2.73 -10.93 4.98
N PRO A 99 -3.06 -10.77 3.70
CA PRO A 99 -2.05 -10.61 2.66
C PRO A 99 -1.11 -9.44 2.98
N VAL A 100 0.18 -9.67 2.77
CA VAL A 100 1.24 -8.69 2.99
C VAL A 100 2.09 -8.53 1.74
N LEU A 101 2.58 -7.32 1.52
CA LEU A 101 3.47 -6.99 0.43
C LEU A 101 4.92 -7.21 0.82
N SER A 102 5.72 -7.63 -0.15
CA SER A 102 7.17 -7.69 0.00
C SER A 102 7.82 -6.43 -0.60
N LEU A 103 8.07 -5.44 0.24
CA LEU A 103 8.73 -4.19 -0.14
C LEU A 103 10.24 -4.42 -0.28
N PRO A 104 10.92 -3.93 -1.33
CA PRO A 104 12.34 -4.19 -1.55
C PRO A 104 13.22 -3.34 -0.62
N ILE A 105 13.20 -3.56 0.69
CA ILE A 105 13.90 -2.69 1.66
C ILE A 105 15.39 -3.05 1.77
N CYS A 106 15.73 -4.35 1.86
CA CYS A 106 17.12 -4.81 2.01
C CYS A 106 17.69 -5.41 0.72
N SER A 107 19.02 -5.43 0.62
CA SER A 107 19.80 -6.06 -0.46
C SER A 107 19.94 -7.57 -0.29
N ALA A 108 19.96 -8.06 0.95
CA ALA A 108 19.94 -9.49 1.24
C ALA A 108 18.53 -10.04 1.02
N VAL A 109 18.39 -10.91 0.02
CA VAL A 109 17.20 -11.73 -0.18
C VAL A 109 17.59 -13.13 0.27
N PHE A 110 17.09 -13.59 1.43
CA PHE A 110 17.34 -14.95 1.91
C PHE A 110 16.51 -16.02 1.17
N ASP A 111 15.67 -15.63 0.20
CA ASP A 111 14.89 -16.58 -0.61
C ASP A 111 14.44 -15.98 -1.96
N GLU A 112 14.76 -16.65 -3.06
CA GLU A 112 14.49 -16.27 -4.46
C GLU A 112 13.00 -16.09 -4.81
N GLN A 113 12.07 -16.33 -3.88
CA GLN A 113 10.62 -16.23 -4.13
C GLN A 113 9.98 -14.91 -3.73
N THR A 114 10.74 -13.86 -3.39
CA THR A 114 10.16 -12.52 -3.39
C THR A 114 10.03 -12.04 -4.82
N LEU A 115 8.83 -12.15 -5.40
CA LEU A 115 8.50 -11.45 -6.63
C LEU A 115 8.90 -9.98 -6.42
N PRO A 116 9.89 -9.46 -7.18
CA PRO A 116 10.30 -8.10 -7.02
C PRO A 116 9.10 -7.22 -7.32
N LEU A 117 8.68 -6.44 -6.34
CA LEU A 117 7.63 -5.45 -6.49
C LEU A 117 8.12 -4.43 -7.53
N GLN A 118 7.76 -4.64 -8.80
CA GLN A 118 8.05 -3.68 -9.86
C GLN A 118 7.01 -2.57 -9.77
N THR A 119 7.28 -1.59 -8.91
CA THR A 119 6.62 -0.28 -8.99
C THR A 119 7.14 0.44 -10.22
N GLY A 120 6.61 0.04 -11.37
CA GLY A 120 6.95 0.60 -12.68
C GLY A 120 5.71 0.73 -13.52
N LYS A 121 5.58 1.88 -14.18
CA LYS A 121 4.53 2.33 -15.12
C LYS A 121 4.12 1.33 -16.23
N THR A 122 4.71 0.14 -16.28
CA THR A 122 4.69 -0.84 -17.38
C THR A 122 3.86 -2.10 -17.11
N TRP A 123 3.53 -2.43 -15.86
CA TRP A 123 2.81 -3.68 -15.53
C TRP A 123 1.28 -3.53 -15.42
N GLY A 124 0.79 -2.31 -15.22
CA GLY A 124 -0.65 -2.01 -15.20
C GLY A 124 -0.95 -0.71 -14.46
N LYS A 125 -1.93 0.07 -14.95
CA LYS A 125 -2.49 1.23 -14.25
C LYS A 125 -3.84 0.82 -13.68
N LEU A 126 -4.02 0.91 -12.37
CA LEU A 126 -5.36 0.88 -11.77
C LEU A 126 -5.98 2.27 -11.88
N THR A 127 -7.15 2.37 -12.47
CA THR A 127 -7.92 3.61 -12.56
C THR A 127 -9.28 3.44 -11.91
N VAL A 128 -9.82 4.55 -11.43
CA VAL A 128 -11.20 4.64 -10.94
C VAL A 128 -11.92 5.76 -11.69
N SER A 129 -13.14 5.49 -12.14
CA SER A 129 -13.98 6.46 -12.84
C SER A 129 -15.45 6.37 -12.40
N PRO A 130 -16.11 7.49 -12.08
CA PRO A 130 -15.50 8.79 -11.82
C PRO A 130 -14.71 8.80 -10.50
N GLN A 131 -13.75 9.71 -10.36
CA GLN A 131 -12.95 9.81 -9.14
C GLN A 131 -13.73 10.40 -7.96
N LYS A 132 -14.74 11.24 -8.25
CA LYS A 132 -15.82 11.61 -7.31
C LYS A 132 -17.09 10.88 -7.73
N PHE A 133 -17.73 10.13 -6.84
CA PHE A 133 -18.82 9.24 -7.20
C PHE A 133 -19.93 9.20 -6.15
N THR A 134 -21.17 8.95 -6.57
CA THR A 134 -22.31 8.83 -5.64
C THR A 134 -22.79 7.39 -5.50
N GLN A 135 -23.14 6.70 -6.59
CA GLN A 135 -23.79 5.37 -6.51
C GLN A 135 -22.97 4.22 -7.10
N LYS A 136 -22.10 4.53 -8.07
CA LYS A 136 -21.34 3.52 -8.80
C LYS A 136 -19.99 4.08 -9.22
N ILE A 137 -19.03 3.17 -9.37
CA ILE A 137 -17.73 3.42 -9.98
C ILE A 137 -17.37 2.29 -10.93
N GLN A 138 -16.46 2.59 -11.85
CA GLN A 138 -15.76 1.62 -12.66
C GLN A 138 -14.28 1.62 -12.27
N LEU A 139 -13.75 0.43 -12.05
CA LEU A 139 -12.34 0.18 -11.79
C LEU A 139 -11.77 -0.58 -12.97
N THR A 140 -10.67 -0.07 -13.52
CA THR A 140 -10.01 -0.68 -14.68
C THR A 140 -8.55 -0.93 -14.35
N PHE A 141 -8.05 -2.12 -14.67
CA PHE A 141 -6.63 -2.43 -14.64
C PHE A 141 -6.23 -3.27 -15.85
N TYR A 142 -4.94 -3.21 -16.20
CA TYR A 142 -4.35 -3.97 -17.29
C TYR A 142 -3.39 -5.01 -16.73
N CYS A 143 -3.49 -6.24 -17.23
CA CYS A 143 -2.54 -7.32 -16.98
C CYS A 143 -1.75 -7.61 -18.26
N LYS A 144 -0.42 -7.53 -18.19
CA LYS A 144 0.44 -7.86 -19.34
C LYS A 144 0.40 -9.35 -19.70
N GLU A 145 0.28 -10.20 -18.69
CA GLU A 145 0.22 -11.66 -18.82
C GLU A 145 -0.77 -12.23 -17.81
N VAL A 146 -1.07 -13.51 -17.93
CA VAL A 146 -1.95 -14.22 -16.99
C VAL A 146 -1.34 -14.19 -15.60
N THR A 147 -2.07 -13.68 -14.62
CA THR A 147 -1.55 -13.51 -13.27
C THR A 147 -2.64 -13.69 -12.20
N GLN A 148 -2.24 -14.00 -10.97
CA GLN A 148 -3.15 -13.98 -9.83
C GLN A 148 -3.35 -12.53 -9.38
N VAL A 149 -4.60 -12.15 -9.11
CA VAL A 149 -4.98 -10.80 -8.69
C VAL A 149 -5.86 -10.84 -7.46
N LYS A 150 -5.75 -9.80 -6.65
CA LYS A 150 -6.70 -9.46 -5.60
C LYS A 150 -6.93 -7.95 -5.62
N LEU A 151 -8.16 -7.54 -5.92
CA LEU A 151 -8.59 -6.14 -5.90
C LEU A 151 -9.55 -5.95 -4.74
N VAL A 152 -9.18 -5.08 -3.80
CA VAL A 152 -9.99 -4.75 -2.62
C VAL A 152 -10.27 -3.25 -2.55
N MET A 153 -11.38 -2.91 -1.92
CA MET A 153 -11.77 -1.57 -1.54
C MET A 153 -11.49 -1.38 -0.05
N LEU A 154 -10.75 -0.33 0.30
CA LEU A 154 -10.38 0.05 1.65
C LEU A 154 -11.06 1.37 2.03
N ASN A 155 -11.40 1.52 3.31
CA ASN A 155 -11.80 2.81 3.87
C ASN A 155 -10.58 3.69 4.20
N ALA A 156 -10.81 4.91 4.69
CA ALA A 156 -9.75 5.85 5.05
C ALA A 156 -8.81 5.37 6.17
N SER A 157 -9.22 4.38 6.97
CA SER A 157 -8.41 3.78 8.03
C SER A 157 -7.66 2.51 7.59
N GLY A 158 -7.63 2.19 6.29
CA GLY A 158 -6.96 1.00 5.76
C GLY A 158 -7.73 -0.32 5.91
N GLY A 159 -8.94 -0.28 6.49
CA GLY A 159 -9.79 -1.45 6.67
C GLY A 159 -10.44 -1.89 5.35
N VAL A 160 -10.40 -3.18 5.05
CA VAL A 160 -11.06 -3.77 3.88
C VAL A 160 -12.57 -3.71 4.05
N VAL A 161 -13.25 -2.98 3.17
CA VAL A 161 -14.72 -2.87 3.16
C VAL A 161 -15.40 -3.76 2.12
N GLN A 162 -14.68 -4.12 1.04
CA GLN A 162 -15.19 -5.06 0.04
C GLN A 162 -14.04 -5.66 -0.79
N THR A 163 -14.08 -6.97 -1.05
CA THR A 163 -13.30 -7.61 -2.12
C THR A 163 -14.06 -7.47 -3.45
N ILE A 164 -13.40 -6.94 -4.48
CA ILE A 164 -13.99 -6.67 -5.79
C ILE A 164 -13.65 -7.80 -6.78
N ALA A 165 -12.40 -8.28 -6.76
CA ALA A 165 -11.95 -9.40 -7.56
C ALA A 165 -10.89 -10.19 -6.81
N GLU A 166 -10.89 -11.51 -6.93
CA GLU A 166 -9.88 -12.40 -6.37
C GLU A 166 -9.75 -13.66 -7.24
N GLY A 167 -8.52 -14.01 -7.60
CA GLY A 167 -8.22 -15.21 -8.39
C GLY A 167 -7.39 -14.91 -9.64
N ARG A 168 -7.51 -15.78 -10.64
CA ARG A 168 -6.74 -15.70 -11.89
C ARG A 168 -7.35 -14.66 -12.83
N ALA A 169 -6.53 -13.73 -13.32
CA ALA A 169 -6.88 -12.79 -14.38
C ALA A 169 -6.07 -13.11 -15.64
N GLU A 170 -6.74 -13.09 -16.79
CA GLU A 170 -6.10 -13.27 -18.10
C GLU A 170 -5.31 -12.02 -18.53
N ALA A 171 -4.48 -12.13 -19.56
CA ALA A 171 -3.82 -10.98 -20.14
C ALA A 171 -4.85 -10.03 -20.80
N GLY A 172 -4.67 -8.72 -20.65
CA GLY A 172 -5.57 -7.71 -21.20
C GLY A 172 -6.13 -6.75 -20.15
N GLU A 173 -7.11 -5.95 -20.58
CA GLU A 173 -7.81 -5.00 -19.72
C GLU A 173 -8.99 -5.64 -19.02
N HIS A 174 -9.13 -5.37 -17.72
CA HIS A 174 -10.22 -5.85 -16.87
C HIS A 174 -10.96 -4.66 -16.29
N THR A 175 -12.29 -4.65 -16.42
CA THR A 175 -13.14 -3.58 -15.89
C THR A 175 -14.21 -4.15 -14.96
N TYR A 176 -14.33 -3.56 -13.78
CA TYR A 176 -15.30 -3.94 -12.75
C TYR A 176 -16.19 -2.75 -12.40
N THR A 177 -17.51 -2.96 -12.44
CA THR A 177 -18.47 -1.97 -11.92
C THR A 177 -18.81 -2.30 -10.47
N VAL A 178 -18.59 -1.34 -9.57
CA VAL A 178 -18.88 -1.50 -8.14
C VAL A 178 -20.04 -0.58 -7.76
N ASN A 179 -21.10 -1.16 -7.18
CA ASN A 179 -22.19 -0.38 -6.58
C ASN A 179 -21.77 0.11 -5.20
N THR A 180 -21.67 1.43 -5.04
CA THR A 180 -21.17 2.07 -3.82
C THR A 180 -22.27 2.72 -2.98
N GLY A 181 -23.54 2.56 -3.34
CA GLY A 181 -24.69 3.15 -2.66
C GLY A 181 -24.77 2.84 -1.16
N LYS A 182 -24.36 1.62 -0.76
CA LYS A 182 -24.40 1.15 0.64
C LYS A 182 -23.29 1.69 1.55
N PHE A 183 -22.28 2.35 0.99
CA PHE A 183 -21.12 2.80 1.76
C PHE A 183 -21.32 4.23 2.29
N ASN A 184 -20.56 4.61 3.31
CA ASN A 184 -20.63 5.97 3.85
C ASN A 184 -19.92 6.97 2.91
N LEU A 185 -20.26 8.25 3.02
CA LEU A 185 -19.53 9.32 2.34
C LEU A 185 -18.07 9.37 2.83
N GLY A 186 -17.15 9.78 1.96
CA GLY A 186 -15.72 9.92 2.30
C GLY A 186 -14.78 9.28 1.28
N ASN A 187 -13.50 9.22 1.61
CA ASN A 187 -12.46 8.67 0.76
C ASN A 187 -12.40 7.13 0.86
N TYR A 188 -12.18 6.50 -0.30
CA TYR A 188 -11.94 5.08 -0.45
C TYR A 188 -10.70 4.84 -1.31
N TYR A 189 -9.98 3.79 -0.98
CA TYR A 189 -8.79 3.36 -1.72
C TYR A 189 -9.04 2.00 -2.35
N PHE A 190 -8.67 1.87 -3.62
CA PHE A 190 -8.77 0.61 -4.35
C PHE A 190 -7.37 0.06 -4.50
N TYR A 191 -7.17 -1.12 -3.92
CA TYR A 191 -5.87 -1.75 -3.76
C TYR A 191 -5.82 -3.03 -4.58
N LEU A 192 -5.03 -3.02 -5.66
CA LEU A 192 -4.76 -4.16 -6.52
C LEU A 192 -3.44 -4.78 -6.12
N THR A 193 -3.48 -6.06 -5.75
CA THR A 193 -2.30 -6.92 -5.60
C THR A 193 -2.25 -7.88 -6.77
N THR A 194 -1.08 -8.02 -7.39
CA THR A 194 -0.80 -9.09 -8.36
C THR A 194 0.51 -9.79 -8.00
N VAL A 195 0.83 -10.86 -8.72
CA VAL A 195 2.14 -11.55 -8.62
C VAL A 195 3.30 -10.60 -8.97
N HIS A 196 3.11 -9.63 -9.88
CA HIS A 196 4.22 -8.84 -10.43
C HIS A 196 4.27 -7.38 -9.94
N PHE A 197 3.12 -6.83 -9.60
CA PHE A 197 2.98 -5.43 -9.19
C PHE A 197 1.80 -5.22 -8.25
N THR A 198 1.79 -4.07 -7.60
CA THR A 198 0.63 -3.56 -6.86
C THR A 198 0.27 -2.18 -7.36
N ALA A 199 -1.01 -1.83 -7.30
CA ALA A 199 -1.46 -0.49 -7.63
C ALA A 199 -2.54 -0.02 -6.65
N THR A 200 -2.48 1.26 -6.30
CA THR A 200 -3.50 1.91 -5.45
C THR A 200 -4.06 3.11 -6.19
N VAL A 201 -5.37 3.28 -6.16
CA VAL A 201 -6.02 4.51 -6.64
C VAL A 201 -7.07 4.97 -5.62
N GLN A 202 -7.19 6.29 -5.44
CA GLN A 202 -8.18 6.89 -4.55
C GLN A 202 -9.43 7.30 -5.34
N GLY A 203 -10.60 7.10 -4.75
CA GLY A 203 -11.84 7.76 -5.14
C GLY A 203 -12.61 8.28 -3.93
N ARG A 204 -13.46 9.28 -4.15
CA ARG A 204 -14.22 9.98 -3.11
C ARG A 204 -15.71 9.79 -3.32
N LYS A 205 -16.39 9.23 -2.32
CA LYS A 205 -17.85 9.11 -2.33
C LYS A 205 -18.48 10.42 -1.86
N THR A 206 -19.29 11.01 -2.71
CA THR A 206 -20.03 12.26 -2.47
C THR A 206 -21.54 11.98 -2.38
N GLY A 207 -22.29 12.97 -1.87
CA GLY A 207 -23.75 12.96 -1.84
C GLY A 207 -24.38 12.98 -3.22
#